data_AF-A0A5C7UXW9-F1
#
_entry.id   AF-A0A5C7UXW9-F1
#
_cell.length_a   1.000
_cell.length_b   1.000
_cell.length_c   1.000
_cell.angle_alpha   90.00
_cell.angle_beta   90.00
_cell.angle_gamma   90.00
#
_symmetry.space_group_name_H-M   'P 1'
#
loop_
_entity.id
_entity.type
_entity.pdbx_description
1 polymer ?
#
loop_
_entity_poly.entity_id
_entity_poly.type
_entity_poly.pdbx_seq_one_letter_code
_entity_poly.pdbx_strand_id
1 'polypeptide(L)'
;MPLFKTTILLFIFLAIATFTCLFWIDRYQQIGPDLLPHQWTAATFEKNRVDISDDTLTLFSQNPRIITNAQQYLPAIERGSILLFTAEMKSDNVIPGRKPWNQARLLLVQNDGKKDRWNLPLTVATLHGTNDWDTYQNFFYITPQTQSVRVIAELSHSVGSFQIRNMQLFPVRETGTYLLAKKLILISWGIFFAVLVGSCLFAEKKSALFRAVLTCAFISIIIGTSLPGYMKTSVVYEVETQIDVLSPVFADIVPWEITKIWHACIFLILGMILSLMTARVPFVQVMTIIMMMAAGTEMIQLYIDGRTPLISDFFIDSIGGFIGALIIKLVGRNKPFSLTKHAF
;
A
#
# COMPACT_ATOMS: atom_id res chain seq x y z
N MET A 1 -3.02 -10.92 30.94
CA MET A 1 -4.37 -10.39 30.64
C MET A 1 -5.36 -11.55 30.53
N PRO A 2 -6.55 -11.47 31.14
CA PRO A 2 -7.52 -12.57 31.16
C PRO A 2 -8.02 -13.00 29.77
N LEU A 3 -7.99 -12.10 28.78
CA LEU A 3 -8.49 -12.37 27.42
C LEU A 3 -7.39 -12.70 26.40
N PHE A 4 -6.13 -12.84 26.81
CA PHE A 4 -5.00 -12.93 25.87
C PHE A 4 -5.09 -14.13 24.89
N LYS A 5 -5.48 -15.31 25.40
CA LYS A 5 -5.67 -16.50 24.55
C LYS A 5 -6.82 -16.30 23.56
N THR A 6 -7.92 -15.72 24.03
CA THR A 6 -9.09 -15.39 23.21
C THR A 6 -8.75 -14.39 22.11
N THR A 7 -7.94 -13.37 22.40
CA THR A 7 -7.51 -12.38 21.39
C THR A 7 -6.64 -13.02 20.31
N ILE A 8 -5.76 -13.98 20.66
CA ILE A 8 -4.95 -14.68 19.65
C ILE A 8 -5.85 -15.52 18.73
N LEU A 9 -6.79 -16.28 19.30
CA LEU A 9 -7.72 -17.09 18.50
C LEU A 9 -8.59 -16.23 17.59
N LEU A 10 -9.11 -15.12 18.12
CA LEU A 10 -9.90 -14.17 17.35
C LEU A 10 -9.08 -13.54 16.22
N PHE A 11 -7.81 -13.19 16.47
CA PHE A 11 -6.91 -12.69 15.44
C PHE A 11 -6.71 -13.70 14.31
N ILE A 12 -6.43 -14.97 14.65
CA ILE A 12 -6.23 -16.03 13.64
C ILE A 12 -7.51 -16.23 12.82
N PHE A 13 -8.67 -16.28 13.48
CA PHE A 13 -9.95 -16.40 12.80
C PHE A 13 -10.21 -15.22 11.85
N LEU A 14 -9.98 -13.99 12.29
CA LEU A 14 -10.14 -12.79 11.45
C LEU A 14 -9.17 -12.78 10.28
N ALA A 15 -7.91 -13.16 10.48
CA ALA A 15 -6.94 -13.26 9.40
C ALA A 15 -7.39 -14.28 8.34
N ILE A 16 -7.82 -15.48 8.75
CA ILE A 16 -8.34 -16.51 7.84
C ILE A 16 -9.59 -16.01 7.10
N ALA A 17 -10.53 -15.38 7.82
CA ALA A 17 -11.74 -14.82 7.22
C ALA A 17 -11.42 -13.71 6.21
N THR A 18 -10.46 -12.84 6.52
CA THR A 18 -9.96 -11.78 5.63
C THR A 18 -9.44 -12.37 4.32
N PHE A 19 -8.55 -13.36 4.37
CA PHE A 19 -8.02 -13.99 3.16
C PHE A 19 -9.08 -14.78 2.39
N THR A 20 -9.91 -15.56 3.09
CA THR A 20 -10.98 -16.34 2.45
C THR A 20 -11.92 -15.42 1.67
N CYS A 21 -12.31 -14.29 2.27
CA CYS A 21 -13.14 -13.29 1.62
C CYS A 21 -12.46 -12.68 0.38
N LEU A 22 -11.16 -12.42 0.41
CA LEU A 22 -10.43 -11.87 -0.74
C LEU A 22 -10.30 -12.87 -1.90
N PHE A 23 -10.11 -14.15 -1.61
CA PHE A 23 -9.91 -15.17 -2.65
C PHE A 23 -11.22 -15.69 -3.24
N TRP A 24 -12.31 -15.68 -2.46
CA TRP A 24 -13.56 -16.38 -2.85
C TRP A 24 -14.69 -15.45 -3.24
N ILE A 25 -14.60 -14.16 -2.92
CA ILE A 25 -15.63 -13.19 -3.28
C ILE A 25 -15.12 -12.31 -4.40
N ASP A 26 -15.77 -12.42 -5.56
CA ASP A 26 -15.47 -11.57 -6.70
C ASP A 26 -15.67 -10.10 -6.32
N ARG A 27 -14.56 -9.37 -6.30
CA ARG A 27 -14.56 -7.97 -5.94
C ARG A 27 -15.33 -7.14 -6.96
N TYR A 28 -15.16 -7.44 -8.24
CA TYR A 28 -15.63 -6.61 -9.34
C TYR A 28 -16.51 -7.40 -10.31
N GLN A 29 -17.54 -6.75 -10.82
CA GLN A 29 -18.35 -7.23 -11.94
C GLN A 29 -18.26 -6.23 -13.10
N GLN A 30 -18.17 -6.74 -14.32
CA GLN A 30 -18.25 -5.94 -15.54
C GLN A 30 -19.66 -5.36 -15.70
N ILE A 31 -19.74 -4.09 -16.10
CA ILE A 31 -21.01 -3.36 -16.27
C ILE A 31 -21.19 -2.69 -17.64
N GLY A 32 -20.21 -2.83 -18.53
CA GLY A 32 -20.27 -2.21 -19.84
C GLY A 32 -19.37 -2.91 -20.87
N PRO A 33 -19.38 -2.43 -22.13
CA PRO A 33 -18.58 -2.99 -23.21
C PRO A 33 -17.10 -2.67 -23.02
N ASP A 34 -16.26 -3.29 -23.86
CA ASP A 34 -14.86 -2.90 -24.00
C ASP A 34 -14.75 -1.45 -24.45
N LEU A 35 -13.84 -0.70 -23.84
CA LEU A 35 -13.60 0.71 -24.10
C LEU A 35 -12.40 0.94 -25.02
N LEU A 36 -11.63 -0.09 -25.38
CA LEU A 36 -10.50 0.05 -26.30
C LEU A 36 -10.98 0.27 -27.74
N PRO A 37 -10.60 1.39 -28.40
CA PRO A 37 -10.96 1.62 -29.80
C PRO A 37 -10.06 0.87 -30.80
N HIS A 38 -8.95 0.29 -30.34
CA HIS A 38 -7.92 -0.36 -31.18
C HIS A 38 -7.28 0.56 -32.23
N GLN A 39 -7.30 1.88 -31.98
CA GLN A 39 -6.73 2.90 -32.86
C GLN A 39 -5.41 3.41 -32.30
N TRP A 40 -4.33 2.67 -32.56
CA TRP A 40 -3.00 3.02 -32.08
C TRP A 40 -2.35 4.12 -32.92
N THR A 41 -1.77 5.08 -32.22
CA THR A 41 -0.85 6.08 -32.76
C THR A 41 0.54 5.81 -32.22
N ALA A 42 1.51 5.58 -33.10
CA ALA A 42 2.88 5.28 -32.72
C ALA A 42 3.81 6.44 -33.07
N ALA A 43 4.77 6.72 -32.19
CA ALA A 43 5.88 7.61 -32.49
C ALA A 43 7.15 6.76 -32.60
N THR A 44 7.67 6.60 -33.81
CA THR A 44 8.92 5.86 -34.07
C THR A 44 10.04 6.85 -34.38
N PHE A 45 11.21 6.64 -33.78
CA PHE A 45 12.43 7.37 -34.10
C PHE A 45 13.53 6.38 -34.50
N GLU A 46 14.20 6.66 -35.62
CA GLU A 46 15.38 5.92 -36.11
C GLU A 46 15.17 4.40 -36.24
N LYS A 47 16.01 3.60 -35.55
CA LYS A 47 16.03 2.12 -35.60
C LYS A 47 14.98 1.46 -34.71
N ASN A 48 14.13 2.23 -34.04
CA ASN A 48 13.06 1.70 -33.23
C ASN A 48 11.84 1.42 -34.10
N ARG A 49 11.13 0.34 -33.81
CA ARG A 49 10.00 -0.11 -34.62
C ARG A 49 8.80 -0.37 -33.73
N VAL A 50 7.63 0.01 -34.23
CA VAL A 50 6.34 -0.38 -33.67
C VAL A 50 5.56 -1.10 -34.75
N ASP A 51 5.24 -2.36 -34.50
CA ASP A 51 4.42 -3.17 -35.39
C ASP A 51 3.02 -3.28 -34.77
N ILE A 52 2.00 -2.82 -35.50
CA ILE A 52 0.60 -2.91 -35.10
C ILE A 52 -0.06 -3.89 -36.07
N SER A 53 -0.53 -5.01 -35.53
CA SER A 53 -1.38 -5.99 -36.21
C SER A 53 -2.73 -6.08 -35.49
N ASP A 54 -3.74 -6.64 -36.14
CA ASP A 54 -5.13 -6.62 -35.66
C ASP A 54 -5.28 -7.03 -34.18
N ASP A 55 -4.50 -8.01 -33.72
CA ASP A 55 -4.55 -8.50 -32.33
C ASP A 55 -3.24 -8.33 -31.53
N THR A 56 -2.17 -7.80 -32.13
CA THR A 56 -0.87 -7.73 -31.45
C THR A 56 -0.16 -6.41 -31.72
N LEU A 57 0.26 -5.76 -30.64
CA LEU A 57 1.15 -4.62 -30.63
C LEU A 57 2.55 -5.08 -30.25
N THR A 58 3.54 -4.78 -31.08
CA THR A 58 4.95 -5.08 -30.77
C THR A 58 5.80 -3.83 -30.85
N LEU A 59 6.58 -3.59 -29.79
CA LEU A 59 7.57 -2.53 -29.73
C LEU A 59 8.97 -3.14 -29.74
N PHE A 60 9.86 -2.57 -30.54
CA PHE A 60 11.27 -2.94 -30.61
C PHE A 60 12.13 -1.70 -30.41
N SER A 61 13.10 -1.80 -29.50
CA SER A 61 14.08 -0.75 -29.26
C SER A 61 15.48 -1.32 -29.23
N GLN A 62 16.39 -0.69 -29.96
CA GLN A 62 17.84 -0.97 -29.87
C GLN A 62 18.61 0.19 -29.21
N ASN A 63 17.94 1.31 -28.93
CA ASN A 63 18.56 2.50 -28.39
C ASN A 63 18.01 2.84 -26.99
N PRO A 64 18.78 2.66 -25.92
CA PRO A 64 18.33 2.93 -24.55
C PRO A 64 18.15 4.43 -24.25
N ARG A 65 18.48 5.33 -25.19
CA ARG A 65 18.30 6.78 -25.01
C ARG A 65 16.94 7.29 -25.47
N ILE A 66 16.21 6.50 -26.25
CA ILE A 66 14.95 6.90 -26.87
C ILE A 66 13.80 6.10 -26.25
N ILE A 67 12.62 6.71 -26.19
CA ILE A 67 11.38 6.02 -25.82
C ILE A 67 10.71 5.55 -27.10
N THR A 68 10.38 4.27 -27.16
CA THR A 68 9.54 3.71 -28.24
C THR A 68 8.17 3.49 -27.65
N ASN A 69 7.13 4.13 -28.20
CA ASN A 69 5.78 3.97 -27.66
C ASN A 69 4.71 3.95 -28.74
N ALA A 70 3.59 3.35 -28.35
CA ALA A 70 2.32 3.47 -29.02
C ALA A 70 1.29 3.91 -27.98
N GLN A 71 0.35 4.75 -28.40
CA GLN A 71 -0.72 5.22 -27.54
C GLN A 71 -2.05 5.24 -28.27
N GLN A 72 -3.13 5.06 -27.54
CA GLN A 72 -4.49 5.27 -28.02
C GLN A 72 -5.30 6.03 -26.97
N TYR A 73 -6.14 6.95 -27.44
CA TYR A 73 -7.04 7.69 -26.56
C TYR A 73 -8.33 6.92 -26.38
N LEU A 74 -8.84 6.89 -25.16
CA LEU A 74 -10.11 6.26 -24.88
C LEU A 74 -11.26 7.23 -25.20
N PRO A 75 -12.45 6.71 -25.55
CA PRO A 75 -13.66 7.54 -25.61
C PRO A 75 -13.94 8.19 -24.25
N ALA A 76 -14.92 9.10 -24.20
CA ALA A 76 -15.31 9.74 -22.95
C ALA A 76 -15.71 8.70 -21.89
N ILE A 77 -15.03 8.73 -20.73
CA ILE A 77 -15.24 7.79 -19.63
C ILE A 77 -15.99 8.50 -18.50
N GLU A 78 -16.92 7.79 -17.87
CA GLU A 78 -17.61 8.27 -16.69
C GLU A 78 -16.61 8.54 -15.54
N ARG A 79 -16.66 9.75 -14.99
CA ARG A 79 -15.81 10.17 -13.88
C ARG A 79 -16.22 9.44 -12.61
N GLY A 80 -15.24 8.99 -11.81
CA GLY A 80 -15.50 8.18 -10.61
C GLY A 80 -15.71 6.70 -10.90
N SER A 81 -15.69 6.28 -12.18
CA SER A 81 -15.76 4.87 -12.54
C SER A 81 -14.48 4.11 -12.20
N ILE A 82 -14.59 2.78 -12.16
CA ILE A 82 -13.46 1.87 -12.00
C ILE A 82 -13.32 1.09 -13.30
N LEU A 83 -12.09 0.98 -13.81
CA LEU A 83 -11.78 0.23 -15.01
C LEU A 83 -10.94 -0.99 -14.68
N LEU A 84 -11.25 -2.14 -15.26
CA LEU A 84 -10.40 -3.33 -15.29
C LEU A 84 -9.69 -3.36 -16.62
N PHE A 85 -8.36 -3.26 -16.60
CA PHE A 85 -7.53 -3.43 -17.78
C PHE A 85 -6.81 -4.78 -17.69
N THR A 86 -7.05 -5.65 -18.66
CA THR A 86 -6.33 -6.92 -18.84
C THR A 86 -5.59 -6.93 -20.17
N ALA A 87 -4.43 -7.60 -20.21
CA ALA A 87 -3.65 -7.84 -21.41
C ALA A 87 -2.74 -9.05 -21.24
N GLU A 88 -2.51 -9.79 -22.32
CA GLU A 88 -1.41 -10.73 -22.40
C GLU A 88 -0.15 -9.99 -22.85
N MET A 89 0.96 -10.24 -22.16
CA MET A 89 2.23 -9.56 -22.44
C MET A 89 3.40 -10.53 -22.44
N LYS A 90 4.36 -10.25 -23.33
CA LYS A 90 5.62 -10.97 -23.48
C LYS A 90 6.76 -9.98 -23.64
N SER A 91 7.93 -10.31 -23.12
CA SER A 91 9.13 -9.51 -23.31
C SER A 91 10.31 -10.38 -23.70
N ASP A 92 11.16 -9.91 -24.62
CA ASP A 92 12.38 -10.61 -25.01
C ASP A 92 13.58 -9.68 -24.83
N ASN A 93 14.52 -10.12 -23.97
CA ASN A 93 15.78 -9.43 -23.65
C ASN A 93 15.59 -7.94 -23.33
N VAL A 94 14.57 -7.59 -22.53
CA VAL A 94 14.35 -6.21 -22.11
C VAL A 94 15.40 -5.81 -21.08
N ILE A 95 16.32 -4.94 -21.48
CA ILE A 95 17.37 -4.39 -20.59
C ILE A 95 16.85 -3.06 -20.04
N PRO A 96 16.59 -2.96 -18.73
CA PRO A 96 16.09 -1.73 -18.12
C PRO A 96 17.14 -0.62 -18.15
N GLY A 97 16.68 0.62 -18.19
CA GLY A 97 17.53 1.81 -18.09
C GLY A 97 17.86 2.21 -16.65
N ARG A 98 18.38 3.43 -16.47
CA ARG A 98 18.87 3.91 -15.16
C ARG A 98 17.78 4.11 -14.11
N LYS A 99 16.57 4.50 -14.51
CA LYS A 99 15.48 4.80 -13.58
C LYS A 99 14.57 3.58 -13.43
N PRO A 100 13.90 3.40 -12.27
CA PRO A 100 13.00 2.26 -12.05
C PRO A 100 11.83 2.20 -13.05
N TRP A 101 11.50 3.29 -13.73
CA TRP A 101 10.46 3.31 -14.75
C TRP A 101 10.98 3.08 -16.19
N ASN A 102 12.30 2.97 -16.38
CA ASN A 102 12.90 2.76 -17.70
C ASN A 102 12.88 1.28 -18.07
N GLN A 103 11.73 0.78 -18.51
CA GLN A 103 11.53 -0.62 -18.86
C GLN A 103 10.33 -0.77 -19.81
N ALA A 104 9.95 -2.00 -20.15
CA ALA A 104 8.75 -2.31 -20.92
C ALA A 104 7.52 -2.16 -20.03
N ARG A 105 6.56 -1.32 -20.45
CA ARG A 105 5.39 -0.99 -19.62
C ARG A 105 4.12 -0.84 -20.44
N LEU A 106 3.01 -1.31 -19.87
CA LEU A 106 1.67 -0.98 -20.32
C LEU A 106 0.98 -0.11 -19.27
N LEU A 107 0.51 1.06 -19.69
CA LEU A 107 0.04 2.12 -18.82
C LEU A 107 -1.37 2.61 -19.21
N LEU A 108 -2.14 3.04 -18.21
CA LEU A 108 -3.37 3.80 -18.34
C LEU A 108 -3.18 5.16 -17.65
N VAL A 109 -3.06 6.21 -18.44
CA VAL A 109 -2.73 7.56 -17.97
C VAL A 109 -3.98 8.44 -18.01
N GLN A 110 -4.28 9.07 -16.87
CA GLN A 110 -5.35 10.06 -16.74
C GLN A 110 -4.77 11.46 -16.91
N ASN A 111 -5.50 12.35 -17.59
CA ASN A 111 -5.13 13.75 -17.78
C ASN A 111 -6.25 14.67 -17.28
N ASP A 112 -5.89 15.71 -16.53
CA ASP A 112 -6.84 16.63 -15.89
C ASP A 112 -7.19 17.86 -16.76
N GLY A 113 -6.82 17.83 -18.04
CA GLY A 113 -6.92 18.94 -19.00
C GLY A 113 -5.71 19.87 -19.01
N LYS A 114 -4.84 19.80 -17.99
CA LYS A 114 -3.59 20.58 -17.93
C LYS A 114 -2.37 19.69 -18.04
N LYS A 115 -2.35 18.58 -17.31
CA LYS A 115 -1.23 17.66 -17.27
C LYS A 115 -1.66 16.22 -17.03
N ASP A 116 -0.76 15.32 -17.36
CA ASP A 116 -0.88 13.91 -17.03
C ASP A 116 -0.69 13.70 -15.53
N ARG A 117 -1.49 12.81 -14.97
CA ARG A 117 -1.53 12.47 -13.55
C ARG A 117 -0.62 11.29 -13.24
N TRP A 118 0.69 11.50 -13.36
CA TRP A 118 1.72 10.50 -13.04
C TRP A 118 1.76 10.07 -11.57
N ASN A 119 1.07 10.80 -10.70
CA ASN A 119 0.96 10.51 -9.27
C ASN A 119 -0.13 9.48 -8.93
N LEU A 120 -0.89 9.01 -9.93
CA LEU A 120 -1.93 7.99 -9.77
C LEU A 120 -1.40 6.60 -10.17
N PRO A 121 -1.95 5.51 -9.62
CA PRO A 121 -1.72 4.17 -10.16
C PRO A 121 -2.07 4.14 -11.65
N LEU A 122 -1.08 3.81 -12.47
CA LEU A 122 -1.19 3.91 -13.94
C LEU A 122 -0.61 2.69 -14.66
N THR A 123 0.02 1.75 -13.97
CA THR A 123 0.72 0.62 -14.59
C THR A 123 -0.14 -0.64 -14.55
N VAL A 124 -0.38 -1.27 -15.70
CA VAL A 124 -0.96 -2.62 -15.77
C VAL A 124 0.10 -3.63 -15.36
N ALA A 125 1.23 -3.63 -16.07
CA ALA A 125 2.40 -4.39 -15.70
C ALA A 125 3.67 -3.71 -16.19
N THR A 126 4.79 -4.23 -15.72
CA THR A 126 6.11 -3.77 -16.10
C THR A 126 7.03 -4.98 -16.21
N LEU A 127 7.66 -5.14 -17.37
CA LEU A 127 8.47 -6.31 -17.70
C LEU A 127 9.94 -5.94 -17.92
N HIS A 128 10.82 -6.83 -17.51
CA HIS A 128 12.26 -6.77 -17.73
C HIS A 128 12.79 -8.19 -18.01
N GLY A 129 13.92 -8.28 -18.70
CA GLY A 129 14.48 -9.55 -19.15
C GLY A 129 13.61 -10.24 -20.20
N THR A 130 13.60 -11.57 -20.15
CA THR A 130 12.82 -12.41 -21.05
C THR A 130 11.73 -13.12 -20.26
N ASN A 131 10.48 -12.85 -20.61
CA ASN A 131 9.30 -13.46 -20.01
C ASN A 131 8.42 -13.98 -21.14
N ASP A 132 7.93 -15.21 -21.01
CA ASP A 132 6.97 -15.73 -21.98
C ASP A 132 5.59 -15.08 -21.78
N TRP A 133 4.63 -15.41 -22.64
CA TRP A 133 3.27 -14.91 -22.55
C TRP A 133 2.64 -15.23 -21.19
N ASP A 134 2.21 -14.18 -20.50
CA ASP A 134 1.39 -14.29 -19.30
C ASP A 134 0.29 -13.21 -19.30
N THR A 135 -0.78 -13.44 -18.54
CA THR A 135 -1.90 -12.52 -18.41
C THR A 135 -1.67 -11.60 -17.23
N TYR A 136 -1.77 -10.30 -17.49
CA TYR A 136 -1.66 -9.29 -16.45
C TYR A 136 -2.90 -8.44 -16.45
N GLN A 137 -3.28 -7.99 -15.25
CA GLN A 137 -4.44 -7.15 -15.07
C GLN A 137 -4.24 -6.15 -13.94
N ASN A 138 -4.92 -5.01 -14.05
CA ASN A 138 -5.00 -4.05 -12.95
C ASN A 138 -6.31 -3.26 -12.98
N PHE A 139 -6.67 -2.68 -11.83
CA PHE A 139 -7.85 -1.85 -11.65
C PHE A 139 -7.48 -0.37 -11.52
N PHE A 140 -8.21 0.50 -12.21
CA PHE A 140 -7.94 1.93 -12.25
C PHE A 140 -9.17 2.74 -11.82
N TYR A 141 -9.00 3.58 -10.80
CA TYR A 141 -10.03 4.52 -10.38
C TYR A 141 -9.90 5.81 -11.19
N ILE A 142 -10.96 6.16 -11.92
CA ILE A 142 -11.01 7.39 -12.71
C ILE A 142 -11.38 8.55 -11.81
N THR A 143 -10.47 9.50 -11.62
CA THR A 143 -10.70 10.60 -10.68
C THR A 143 -11.74 11.59 -11.20
N PRO A 144 -12.48 12.31 -10.33
CA PRO A 144 -13.45 13.31 -10.76
C PRO A 144 -12.87 14.45 -11.62
N GLN A 145 -11.56 14.69 -11.52
CA GLN A 145 -10.86 15.73 -12.26
C GLN A 145 -10.40 15.28 -13.65
N THR A 146 -10.55 13.99 -13.98
CA THR A 146 -10.10 13.43 -15.26
C THR A 146 -10.94 13.95 -16.41
N GLN A 147 -10.26 14.48 -17.42
CA GLN A 147 -10.84 14.96 -18.68
C GLN A 147 -10.61 14.01 -19.84
N SER A 148 -9.43 13.37 -19.88
CA SER A 148 -9.13 12.35 -20.88
C SER A 148 -8.30 11.22 -20.28
N VAL A 149 -8.40 10.05 -20.90
CA VAL A 149 -7.62 8.87 -20.54
C VAL A 149 -7.00 8.32 -21.80
N ARG A 150 -5.74 7.87 -21.70
CA ARG A 150 -5.07 7.18 -22.78
C ARG A 150 -4.33 5.95 -22.27
N VAL A 151 -4.25 4.96 -23.15
CA VAL A 151 -3.41 3.78 -22.95
C VAL A 151 -2.08 4.03 -23.63
N ILE A 152 -0.98 3.69 -22.96
CA ILE A 152 0.37 3.82 -23.49
C ILE A 152 1.08 2.49 -23.31
N ALA A 153 1.57 1.93 -24.41
CA ALA A 153 2.50 0.82 -24.40
C ALA A 153 3.88 1.36 -24.78
N GLU A 154 4.90 1.09 -23.98
CA GLU A 154 6.21 1.70 -24.20
C GLU A 154 7.39 0.82 -23.78
N LEU A 155 8.48 0.99 -24.52
CA LEU A 155 9.84 0.69 -24.11
C LEU A 155 10.50 2.01 -23.70
N SER A 156 10.48 2.32 -22.41
CA SER A 156 11.04 3.57 -21.90
C SER A 156 12.53 3.41 -21.65
N HIS A 157 13.37 4.13 -22.41
CA HIS A 157 14.83 4.16 -22.25
C HIS A 157 15.45 2.77 -22.04
N SER A 158 14.95 1.79 -22.78
CA SER A 158 15.29 0.37 -22.65
C SER A 158 15.52 -0.23 -24.04
N VAL A 159 16.22 -1.36 -24.05
CA VAL A 159 16.51 -2.16 -25.25
C VAL A 159 15.76 -3.48 -25.14
N GLY A 160 15.35 -4.06 -26.27
CA GLY A 160 14.69 -5.36 -26.32
C GLY A 160 13.40 -5.31 -27.15
N SER A 161 12.53 -6.29 -26.95
CA SER A 161 11.19 -6.29 -27.52
C SER A 161 10.11 -6.47 -26.47
N PHE A 162 8.96 -5.85 -26.71
CA PHE A 162 7.79 -5.91 -25.85
C PHE A 162 6.55 -6.13 -26.72
N GLN A 163 5.85 -7.22 -26.45
CA GLN A 163 4.71 -7.70 -27.25
C GLN A 163 3.47 -7.72 -26.35
N ILE A 164 2.35 -7.28 -26.89
CA ILE A 164 1.08 -7.18 -26.18
C ILE A 164 -0.04 -7.67 -27.08
N ARG A 165 -0.93 -8.51 -26.57
CA ARG A 165 -2.13 -8.99 -27.27
C ARG A 165 -3.31 -9.15 -26.31
N ASN A 166 -4.49 -9.45 -26.87
CA ASN A 166 -5.71 -9.72 -26.09
C ASN A 166 -6.00 -8.62 -25.04
N MET A 167 -5.79 -7.37 -25.42
CA MET A 167 -6.05 -6.22 -24.55
C MET A 167 -7.55 -5.99 -24.43
N GLN A 168 -8.04 -5.84 -23.21
CA GLN A 168 -9.43 -5.53 -22.94
C GLN A 168 -9.53 -4.54 -21.79
N LEU A 169 -10.43 -3.56 -21.92
CA LEU A 169 -10.65 -2.54 -20.90
C LEU A 169 -12.13 -2.37 -20.62
N PHE A 170 -12.58 -2.85 -19.46
CA PHE A 170 -13.99 -2.83 -19.10
C PHE A 170 -14.28 -1.87 -17.94
N PRO A 171 -15.41 -1.13 -17.97
CA PRO A 171 -15.92 -0.51 -16.76
C PRO A 171 -16.45 -1.60 -15.83
N VAL A 172 -16.06 -1.51 -14.56
CA VAL A 172 -16.45 -2.44 -13.51
C VAL A 172 -17.05 -1.70 -12.32
N ARG A 173 -17.85 -2.41 -11.54
CA ARG A 173 -18.30 -1.94 -10.21
C ARG A 173 -18.00 -2.98 -9.15
N GLU A 174 -17.81 -2.54 -7.92
CA GLU A 174 -17.72 -3.48 -6.80
C GLU A 174 -19.03 -4.26 -6.65
N THR A 175 -18.94 -5.56 -6.36
CA THR A 175 -20.12 -6.40 -6.15
C THR A 175 -20.78 -6.06 -4.81
N GLY A 176 -22.12 -6.18 -4.73
CA GLY A 176 -22.84 -5.96 -3.47
C GLY A 176 -22.38 -6.92 -2.36
N THR A 177 -22.08 -8.16 -2.74
CA THR A 177 -21.52 -9.19 -1.84
C THR A 177 -20.16 -8.77 -1.29
N TYR A 178 -19.25 -8.30 -2.15
CA TYR A 178 -17.95 -7.80 -1.72
C TYR A 178 -18.09 -6.59 -0.79
N LEU A 179 -18.95 -5.63 -1.11
CA LEU A 179 -19.17 -4.45 -0.27
C LEU A 179 -19.68 -4.82 1.12
N LEU A 180 -20.60 -5.79 1.22
CA LEU A 180 -21.09 -6.29 2.50
C LEU A 180 -19.97 -6.99 3.27
N ALA A 181 -19.22 -7.88 2.62
CA ALA A 181 -18.14 -8.61 3.24
C ALA A 181 -17.00 -7.69 3.72
N LYS A 182 -16.58 -6.73 2.89
CA LYS A 182 -15.65 -5.63 3.24
C LYS A 182 -16.10 -4.91 4.50
N LYS A 183 -17.38 -4.49 4.58
CA LYS A 183 -17.91 -3.81 5.77
C LYS A 183 -17.85 -4.70 7.01
N LEU A 184 -18.30 -5.95 6.92
CA LEU A 184 -18.30 -6.88 8.05
C LEU A 184 -16.88 -7.17 8.56
N ILE A 185 -15.92 -7.40 7.65
CA ILE A 185 -14.52 -7.63 7.99
C ILE A 185 -13.91 -6.39 8.66
N LEU A 186 -14.11 -5.19 8.10
CA LEU A 186 -13.59 -3.95 8.67
C LEU A 186 -14.18 -3.65 10.05
N ILE A 187 -15.50 -3.83 10.24
CA ILE A 187 -16.15 -3.68 11.55
C ILE A 187 -15.57 -4.69 12.54
N SER A 188 -15.37 -5.94 12.12
CA SER A 188 -14.84 -7.00 12.98
C SER A 188 -13.40 -6.72 13.43
N TRP A 189 -12.55 -6.23 12.53
CA TRP A 189 -11.21 -5.76 12.88
C TRP A 189 -11.23 -4.55 13.82
N GLY A 190 -12.14 -3.59 13.60
CA GLY A 190 -12.34 -2.45 14.50
C GLY A 190 -12.73 -2.88 15.91
N ILE A 191 -13.67 -3.82 16.03
CA ILE A 191 -14.06 -4.42 17.32
C ILE A 191 -12.89 -5.17 17.95
N PHE A 192 -12.15 -5.97 17.17
CA PHE A 192 -10.96 -6.69 17.66
C PHE A 192 -9.95 -5.73 18.28
N PHE A 193 -9.60 -4.64 17.57
CA PHE A 193 -8.66 -3.66 18.09
C PHE A 193 -9.18 -2.91 19.31
N ALA A 194 -10.46 -2.56 19.33
CA ALA A 194 -11.09 -1.94 20.50
C ALA A 194 -11.03 -2.87 21.73
N VAL A 195 -11.24 -4.18 21.55
CA VAL A 195 -11.10 -5.18 22.62
C VAL A 195 -9.64 -5.34 23.03
N LEU A 196 -8.72 -5.41 22.06
CA LEU A 196 -7.28 -5.59 22.29
C LEU A 196 -6.71 -4.43 23.11
N VAL A 197 -6.92 -3.19 22.67
CA VAL A 197 -6.44 -1.98 23.37
C VAL A 197 -7.28 -1.68 24.61
N GLY A 198 -8.60 -1.86 24.54
CA GLY A 198 -9.51 -1.67 25.66
C GLY A 198 -9.15 -2.54 26.87
N SER A 199 -8.82 -3.80 26.65
CA SER A 199 -8.38 -4.70 27.72
C SER A 199 -7.07 -4.24 28.40
N CYS A 200 -6.22 -3.50 27.70
CA CYS A 200 -5.02 -2.85 28.27
C CYS A 200 -5.36 -1.57 29.06
N LEU A 201 -6.32 -0.77 28.59
CA LEU A 201 -6.77 0.46 29.27
C LEU A 201 -7.33 0.19 30.68
N PHE A 202 -7.97 -0.98 30.87
CA PHE A 202 -8.58 -1.39 32.13
C PHE A 202 -7.73 -2.37 32.97
N ALA A 203 -6.56 -2.80 32.49
CA ALA A 203 -5.77 -3.85 33.15
C ALA A 203 -5.22 -3.46 34.53
N GLU A 204 -4.88 -2.18 34.76
CA GLU A 204 -4.33 -1.70 36.02
C GLU A 204 -4.87 -0.30 36.38
N LYS A 205 -4.82 0.06 37.68
CA LYS A 205 -5.07 1.43 38.16
C LYS A 205 -3.88 2.33 37.79
N LYS A 206 -3.80 2.75 36.54
CA LYS A 206 -2.82 3.73 36.03
C LYS A 206 -3.44 5.13 35.95
N SER A 207 -2.59 6.15 35.87
CA SER A 207 -3.02 7.54 35.70
C SER A 207 -3.79 7.75 34.40
N ALA A 208 -4.67 8.75 34.39
CA ALA A 208 -5.43 9.13 33.20
C ALA A 208 -4.53 9.53 32.02
N LEU A 209 -3.34 10.10 32.30
CA LEU A 209 -2.34 10.47 31.30
C LEU A 209 -1.91 9.27 30.46
N PHE A 210 -1.55 8.14 31.09
CA PHE A 210 -1.09 6.97 30.34
C PHE A 210 -2.18 6.37 29.45
N ARG A 211 -3.42 6.39 29.94
CA ARG A 211 -4.59 5.99 29.14
C ARG A 211 -4.80 6.91 27.95
N ALA A 212 -4.69 8.22 28.14
CA ALA A 212 -4.81 9.19 27.07
C ALA A 212 -3.73 8.99 26.00
N VAL A 213 -2.47 8.78 26.40
CA VAL A 213 -1.36 8.51 25.46
C VAL A 213 -1.59 7.22 24.67
N LEU A 214 -2.02 6.13 25.32
CA LEU A 214 -2.33 4.87 24.64
C LEU A 214 -3.48 5.06 23.64
N THR A 215 -4.55 5.75 24.04
CA THR A 215 -5.68 6.06 23.16
C THR A 215 -5.26 6.93 21.97
N CYS A 216 -4.45 7.96 22.20
CA CYS A 216 -3.96 8.82 21.11
C CYS A 216 -3.06 8.06 20.14
N ALA A 217 -2.14 7.23 20.63
CA ALA A 217 -1.32 6.37 19.79
C ALA A 217 -2.18 5.42 18.95
N PHE A 218 -3.16 4.76 19.59
CA PHE A 218 -4.09 3.88 18.91
C PHE A 218 -4.90 4.59 17.82
N ILE A 219 -5.52 5.73 18.13
CA ILE A 219 -6.28 6.53 17.17
C ILE A 219 -5.39 6.95 15.99
N SER A 220 -4.14 7.34 16.27
CA SER A 220 -3.19 7.74 15.22
C SER A 220 -2.87 6.59 14.27
N ILE A 221 -2.72 5.36 14.78
CA ILE A 221 -2.53 4.14 13.97
C ILE A 221 -3.76 3.89 13.11
N ILE A 222 -4.96 3.92 13.69
CA ILE A 222 -6.21 3.66 12.95
C ILE A 222 -6.42 4.70 11.85
N ILE A 223 -6.23 5.98 12.14
CA ILE A 223 -6.35 7.05 11.13
C ILE A 223 -5.30 6.84 10.03
N GLY A 224 -4.03 6.64 10.40
CA GLY A 224 -2.95 6.47 9.42
C GLY A 224 -3.16 5.28 8.48
N THR A 225 -3.71 4.18 9.01
CA THR A 225 -3.91 2.93 8.25
C THR A 225 -5.24 2.89 7.48
N SER A 226 -6.26 3.61 7.94
CA SER A 226 -7.59 3.63 7.30
C SER A 226 -7.75 4.73 6.24
N LEU A 227 -6.80 5.68 6.15
CA LEU A 227 -6.82 6.72 5.12
C LEU A 227 -6.63 6.11 3.72
N PRO A 228 -7.49 6.44 2.74
CA PRO A 228 -7.30 6.06 1.34
C PRO A 228 -5.94 6.51 0.80
N GLY A 229 -5.38 5.72 -0.12
CA GLY A 229 -4.04 5.97 -0.68
C GLY A 229 -3.86 7.38 -1.24
N TYR A 230 -4.85 7.87 -2.00
CA TYR A 230 -4.80 9.21 -2.58
C TYR A 230 -4.74 10.32 -1.51
N MET A 231 -5.50 10.18 -0.42
CA MET A 231 -5.46 11.14 0.70
C MET A 231 -4.12 11.09 1.41
N LYS A 232 -3.61 9.88 1.68
CA LYS A 232 -2.27 9.70 2.28
C LYS A 232 -1.21 10.39 1.43
N THR A 233 -1.20 10.19 0.12
CA THR A 233 -0.21 10.82 -0.77
C THR A 233 -0.33 12.35 -0.76
N SER A 234 -1.54 12.90 -0.69
CA SER A 234 -1.73 14.35 -0.60
C SER A 234 -1.21 14.92 0.72
N VAL A 235 -1.49 14.26 1.85
CA VAL A 235 -0.98 14.69 3.17
C VAL A 235 0.54 14.58 3.24
N VAL A 236 1.11 13.47 2.76
CA VAL A 236 2.56 13.28 2.73
C VAL A 236 3.24 14.34 1.86
N TYR A 237 2.71 14.60 0.66
CA TYR A 237 3.24 15.63 -0.23
C TYR A 237 3.23 17.02 0.42
N GLU A 238 2.12 17.41 1.06
CA GLU A 238 2.03 18.71 1.75
C GLU A 238 3.08 18.80 2.88
N VAL A 239 3.25 17.74 3.67
CA VAL A 239 4.26 17.70 4.74
C VAL A 239 5.69 17.74 4.17
N GLU A 240 5.98 16.97 3.13
CA GLU A 240 7.28 16.95 2.45
C GLU A 240 7.62 18.34 1.91
N THR A 241 6.69 18.99 1.22
CA THR A 241 6.93 20.35 0.69
C THR A 241 7.21 21.38 1.79
N GLN A 242 6.53 21.28 2.94
CA GLN A 242 6.81 22.16 4.07
C GLN A 242 8.18 21.88 4.69
N ILE A 243 8.57 20.62 4.84
CA ILE A 243 9.88 20.21 5.37
C ILE A 243 11.00 20.66 4.43
N ASP A 244 10.85 20.47 3.12
CA ASP A 244 11.84 20.88 2.12
C ASP A 244 12.07 22.39 2.12
N VAL A 245 11.00 23.18 2.34
CA VAL A 245 11.11 24.64 2.51
C VAL A 245 11.84 25.00 3.81
N LEU A 246 11.61 24.25 4.89
CA LEU A 246 12.20 24.51 6.21
C LEU A 246 13.66 24.06 6.33
N SER A 247 14.06 22.97 5.67
CA SER A 247 15.41 22.43 5.78
C SER A 247 15.79 21.61 4.54
N PRO A 248 16.42 22.23 3.52
CA PRO A 248 16.88 21.51 2.33
C PRO A 248 17.95 20.44 2.66
N VAL A 249 18.62 20.57 3.80
CA VAL A 249 19.62 19.61 4.31
C VAL A 249 18.96 18.32 4.83
N PHE A 250 17.71 18.39 5.29
CA PHE A 250 17.01 17.23 5.85
C PHE A 250 16.68 16.18 4.77
N ALA A 251 16.39 16.64 3.55
CA ALA A 251 16.12 15.78 2.39
C ALA A 251 17.35 14.95 1.98
N ASP A 252 18.56 15.49 2.14
CA ASP A 252 19.81 14.80 1.81
C ASP A 252 20.26 13.80 2.88
N ILE A 253 19.90 14.03 4.16
CA ILE A 253 20.35 13.23 5.30
C ILE A 253 19.41 12.05 5.60
N VAL A 254 18.13 12.17 5.26
CA VAL A 254 17.13 11.13 5.53
C VAL A 254 16.72 10.47 4.21
N PRO A 255 17.46 9.44 3.75
CA PRO A 255 17.10 8.68 2.54
C PRO A 255 15.85 7.79 2.73
N TRP A 256 15.15 7.92 3.86
CA TRP A 256 14.01 7.10 4.24
C TRP A 256 12.71 7.84 3.97
N GLU A 257 11.76 7.16 3.35
CA GLU A 257 10.40 7.67 3.15
C GLU A 257 9.78 8.08 4.50
N ILE A 258 9.32 9.33 4.61
CA ILE A 258 8.75 9.91 5.84
C ILE A 258 7.67 9.02 6.44
N THR A 259 6.89 8.38 5.57
CA THR A 259 5.86 7.41 5.94
C THR A 259 6.42 6.30 6.85
N LYS A 260 7.56 5.70 6.50
CA LYS A 260 8.14 4.58 7.28
C LYS A 260 8.62 5.02 8.66
N ILE A 261 9.16 6.24 8.75
CA ILE A 261 9.60 6.83 10.03
C ILE A 261 8.38 7.05 10.93
N TRP A 262 7.30 7.59 10.38
CA TRP A 262 6.06 7.83 11.12
C TRP A 262 5.51 6.54 11.74
N HIS A 263 5.43 5.48 10.93
CA HIS A 263 5.04 4.13 11.33
C HIS A 263 5.88 3.61 12.51
N ALA A 264 7.21 3.59 12.34
CA ALA A 264 8.14 3.16 13.39
C ALA A 264 7.99 3.97 14.69
N CYS A 265 7.88 5.29 14.60
CA CYS A 265 7.78 6.19 15.74
C CYS A 265 6.48 5.99 16.54
N ILE A 266 5.33 5.87 15.86
CA ILE A 266 4.05 5.65 16.53
C ILE A 266 4.03 4.29 17.22
N PHE A 267 4.52 3.24 16.56
CA PHE A 267 4.59 1.93 17.19
C PHE A 267 5.60 1.90 18.35
N LEU A 268 6.69 2.65 18.29
CA LEU A 268 7.60 2.84 19.41
C LEU A 268 6.88 3.45 20.62
N ILE A 269 6.09 4.51 20.42
CA ILE A 269 5.26 5.11 21.48
C ILE A 269 4.26 4.08 22.01
N LEU A 270 3.58 3.33 21.14
CA LEU A 270 2.66 2.26 21.52
C LEU A 270 3.36 1.21 22.39
N GLY A 271 4.54 0.74 21.99
CA GLY A 271 5.31 -0.27 22.73
C GLY A 271 5.76 0.20 24.11
N MET A 272 6.19 1.46 24.23
CA MET A 272 6.53 2.09 25.50
C MET A 272 5.30 2.14 26.42
N ILE A 273 4.20 2.73 25.93
CA ILE A 273 3.02 2.96 26.77
C ILE A 273 2.34 1.64 27.16
N LEU A 274 2.27 0.68 26.24
CA LEU A 274 1.73 -0.65 26.51
C LEU A 274 2.52 -1.37 27.60
N SER A 275 3.85 -1.30 27.57
CA SER A 275 4.70 -1.90 28.61
C SER A 275 4.52 -1.23 29.97
N LEU A 276 4.35 0.09 30.01
CA LEU A 276 4.07 0.83 31.26
C LEU A 276 2.69 0.48 31.84
N MET A 277 1.69 0.32 30.97
CA MET A 277 0.33 -0.02 31.33
C MET A 277 0.16 -1.48 31.77
N THR A 278 1.01 -2.38 31.25
CA THR A 278 0.94 -3.82 31.48
C THR A 278 2.19 -4.34 32.21
N ALA A 279 2.68 -3.60 33.19
CA ALA A 279 3.95 -3.88 33.87
C ALA A 279 4.06 -5.29 34.50
N ARG A 280 2.93 -5.91 34.87
CA ARG A 280 2.87 -7.27 35.43
C ARG A 280 2.71 -8.38 34.38
N VAL A 281 2.55 -8.01 33.11
CA VAL A 281 2.33 -8.94 32.01
C VAL A 281 3.69 -9.39 31.45
N PRO A 282 3.85 -10.67 31.07
CA PRO A 282 5.09 -11.14 30.45
C PRO A 282 5.43 -10.37 29.18
N PHE A 283 6.70 -10.03 29.00
CA PHE A 283 7.19 -9.28 27.83
C PHE A 283 6.76 -9.92 26.49
N VAL A 284 6.76 -11.25 26.41
CA VAL A 284 6.30 -11.99 25.21
C VAL A 284 4.84 -11.68 24.87
N GLN A 285 3.97 -11.49 25.86
CA GLN A 285 2.57 -11.11 25.59
C GLN A 285 2.48 -9.69 25.03
N VAL A 286 3.28 -8.75 25.53
CA VAL A 286 3.36 -7.38 25.00
C VAL A 286 3.84 -7.39 23.54
N MET A 287 4.89 -8.15 23.24
CA MET A 287 5.36 -8.34 21.85
C MET A 287 4.28 -8.94 20.96
N THR A 288 3.54 -9.94 21.46
CA THR A 288 2.45 -10.57 20.69
C THR A 288 1.33 -9.57 20.38
N ILE A 289 0.97 -8.71 21.32
CA ILE A 289 -0.03 -7.64 21.10
C ILE A 289 0.45 -6.67 20.01
N ILE A 290 1.72 -6.25 20.07
CA ILE A 290 2.33 -5.37 19.06
C ILE A 290 2.29 -6.03 17.68
N MET A 291 2.66 -7.31 17.57
CA MET A 291 2.60 -8.04 16.30
C MET A 291 1.17 -8.18 15.77
N MET A 292 0.19 -8.49 16.63
CA MET A 292 -1.22 -8.58 16.21
C MET A 292 -1.74 -7.21 15.75
N MET A 293 -1.31 -6.12 16.39
CA MET A 293 -1.62 -4.76 15.95
C MET A 293 -1.03 -4.47 14.57
N ALA A 294 0.28 -4.66 14.40
CA ALA A 294 0.99 -4.42 13.13
C ALA A 294 0.44 -5.29 11.98
N ALA A 295 0.24 -6.58 12.22
CA ALA A 295 -0.29 -7.47 11.21
C ALA A 295 -1.77 -7.14 10.90
N GLY A 296 -2.58 -6.85 11.91
CA GLY A 296 -3.99 -6.48 11.71
C GLY A 296 -4.14 -5.20 10.89
N THR A 297 -3.26 -4.21 11.07
CA THR A 297 -3.29 -2.96 10.30
C THR A 297 -2.94 -3.17 8.84
N GLU A 298 -2.02 -4.11 8.53
CA GLU A 298 -1.75 -4.52 7.15
C GLU A 298 -2.92 -5.31 6.55
N MET A 299 -3.58 -6.16 7.33
CA MET A 299 -4.77 -6.91 6.85
C MET A 299 -5.95 -5.97 6.53
N ILE A 300 -6.18 -4.93 7.32
CA ILE A 300 -7.20 -3.92 7.02
C ILE A 300 -6.89 -3.20 5.70
N GLN A 301 -5.62 -2.87 5.45
CA GLN A 301 -5.20 -2.14 4.25
C GLN A 301 -5.55 -2.87 2.94
N LEU A 302 -5.71 -4.21 2.96
CA LEU A 302 -6.23 -4.98 1.82
C LEU A 302 -7.60 -4.50 1.32
N TYR A 303 -8.41 -3.91 2.20
CA TYR A 303 -9.74 -3.40 1.90
C TYR A 303 -9.79 -1.87 1.76
N ILE A 304 -8.68 -1.16 1.99
CA ILE A 304 -8.61 0.29 1.87
C ILE A 304 -8.10 0.67 0.47
N ASP A 305 -8.89 1.48 -0.24
CA ASP A 305 -8.62 1.76 -1.64
C ASP A 305 -7.32 2.56 -1.83
N GLY A 306 -6.49 2.11 -2.76
CA GLY A 306 -5.17 2.68 -3.04
C GLY A 306 -4.11 2.44 -1.97
N ARG A 307 -4.37 1.58 -0.96
CA ARG A 307 -3.33 1.09 -0.05
C ARG A 307 -2.86 -0.28 -0.53
N THR A 308 -1.56 -0.50 -0.45
CA THR A 308 -0.93 -1.80 -0.69
C THR A 308 -0.33 -2.23 0.63
N PRO A 309 -0.75 -3.36 1.21
CA PRO A 309 -0.08 -3.87 2.40
C PRO A 309 1.33 -4.28 2.03
N LEU A 310 2.28 -3.90 2.87
CA LEU A 310 3.68 -4.22 2.68
C LEU A 310 4.16 -5.05 3.86
N ILE A 311 4.77 -6.20 3.54
CA ILE A 311 5.42 -7.03 4.55
C ILE A 311 6.49 -6.22 5.30
N SER A 312 7.14 -5.26 4.64
CA SER A 312 8.08 -4.34 5.28
C SER A 312 7.42 -3.48 6.36
N ASP A 313 6.18 -3.02 6.14
CA ASP A 313 5.49 -2.12 7.08
C ASP A 313 5.13 -2.88 8.36
N PHE A 314 4.68 -4.13 8.24
CA PHE A 314 4.52 -5.04 9.39
C PHE A 314 5.80 -5.16 10.23
N PHE A 315 6.96 -5.35 9.59
CA PHE A 315 8.23 -5.48 10.30
C PHE A 315 8.68 -4.17 10.93
N ILE A 316 8.54 -3.04 10.22
CA ILE A 316 8.88 -1.70 10.72
C ILE A 316 8.05 -1.38 11.97
N ASP A 317 6.74 -1.61 11.90
CA ASP A 317 5.81 -1.39 13.01
C ASP A 317 6.15 -2.31 14.20
N SER A 318 6.41 -3.59 13.94
CA SER A 318 6.79 -4.55 14.99
C SER A 318 8.10 -4.18 15.67
N ILE A 319 9.13 -3.82 14.89
CA ILE A 319 10.45 -3.40 15.40
C ILE A 319 10.32 -2.13 16.25
N GLY A 320 9.59 -1.12 15.75
CA GLY A 320 9.32 0.11 16.50
C GLY A 320 8.72 -0.20 17.87
N GLY A 321 7.65 -1.00 17.91
CA GLY A 321 7.00 -1.40 19.15
C GLY A 321 7.89 -2.22 20.08
N PHE A 322 8.69 -3.14 19.55
CA PHE A 322 9.61 -3.94 20.36
C PHE A 322 10.70 -3.09 21.00
N ILE A 323 11.28 -2.14 20.26
CA ILE A 323 12.26 -1.19 20.78
C ILE A 323 11.64 -0.36 21.90
N GLY A 324 10.44 0.19 21.68
CA GLY A 324 9.72 0.94 22.71
C GLY A 324 9.48 0.12 23.99
N ALA A 325 9.04 -1.12 23.83
CA ALA A 325 8.83 -2.03 24.96
C ALA A 325 10.15 -2.38 25.70
N LEU A 326 11.23 -2.59 24.95
CA LEU A 326 12.55 -2.90 25.49
C LEU A 326 13.13 -1.74 26.32
N ILE A 327 13.00 -0.50 25.83
CA ILE A 327 13.45 0.71 26.53
C ILE A 327 12.83 0.77 27.94
N ILE A 328 11.51 0.58 28.04
CA ILE A 328 10.81 0.60 29.33
C ILE A 328 11.28 -0.51 30.26
N LYS A 329 11.53 -1.71 29.71
CA LYS A 329 12.00 -2.85 30.51
C LYS A 329 13.42 -2.65 31.05
N LEU A 330 14.30 -2.05 30.26
CA LEU A 330 15.68 -1.74 30.68
C LEU A 330 15.68 -0.63 31.74
N VAL A 331 14.93 0.44 31.53
CA VAL A 331 14.81 1.54 32.51
C VAL A 331 14.17 1.05 33.83
N GLY A 332 13.15 0.19 33.75
CA GLY A 332 12.47 -0.36 34.93
C GLY A 332 13.31 -1.32 35.77
N ARG A 333 14.32 -1.96 35.18
CA ARG A 333 15.26 -2.87 35.90
C ARG A 333 16.31 -2.12 36.72
N ASN A 334 16.58 -0.85 36.42
CA ASN A 334 17.61 -0.05 37.09
C ASN A 334 17.13 0.67 38.36
N LYS A 335 15.98 0.28 38.95
CA LYS A 335 15.68 0.72 40.32
C LYS A 335 16.62 0.00 41.29
N PRO A 336 17.50 0.72 42.01
CA PRO A 336 18.47 0.08 42.91
C PRO A 336 17.72 -0.67 44.01
N PHE A 337 18.21 -1.87 44.29
CA PHE A 337 17.90 -2.69 45.45
C PHE A 337 17.86 -1.77 46.68
N SER A 338 16.67 -1.57 47.26
CA SER A 338 16.54 -0.78 48.48
C SER A 338 17.41 -1.44 49.54
N LEU A 339 18.40 -0.71 50.04
CA LEU A 339 19.19 -1.08 51.20
C LEU A 339 18.25 -1.62 52.28
N THR A 340 18.40 -2.91 52.54
CA THR A 340 17.86 -3.59 53.70
C THR A 340 18.17 -2.74 54.92
N LYS A 341 17.12 -2.29 55.60
CA LYS A 341 17.20 -1.80 56.98
C LYS A 341 17.89 -2.89 57.80
N HIS A 342 19.18 -2.74 58.09
CA HIS A 342 19.75 -3.34 59.27
C HIS A 342 19.40 -2.42 60.44
N ALA A 343 18.37 -2.83 61.17
CA ALA A 343 18.21 -2.43 62.55
C ALA A 343 19.36 -3.05 63.35
N PHE A 344 20.13 -2.20 64.02
CA PHE A 344 20.63 -2.41 65.37
C PHE A 344 20.68 -1.06 66.08
#